data_AF-A0A653DXI4-F1
#
_entry.id   AF-A0A653DXI4-F1
#
_cell.length_a   1.000
_cell.length_b   1.000
_cell.length_c   1.000
_cell.angle_alpha   90.00
_cell.angle_beta   90.00
_cell.angle_gamma   90.00
#
_symmetry.space_group_name_H-M   'P 1'
#
loop_
_entity.id
_entity.type
_entity.pdbx_description
1 polymer ?
#
loop_
_entity_poly.entity_id
_entity_poly.type
_entity_poly.pdbx_seq_one_letter_code
_entity_poly.pdbx_strand_id
1 'polypeptide(L)'
;MRLLIAEAEHTRYAELLAPATGHIEVRAEADVNALLALADGCDIWLGQPDLLAALLRGGHKPQWLQSTWAGITPLLAADLPRITS
;
A
#
# COMPACT_ATOMS: atom_id res chain seq x y z
N MET A 1 -11.10 2.88 -9.51
CA MET A 1 -10.41 2.57 -8.24
C MET A 1 -8.95 2.32 -8.55
N ARG A 2 -8.05 2.80 -7.70
CA ARG A 2 -6.59 2.68 -7.89
C ARG A 2 -5.98 1.84 -6.77
N LEU A 3 -5.20 0.83 -7.15
CA LEU A 3 -4.44 -0.02 -6.25
C LEU A 3 -2.97 0.41 -6.26
N LEU A 4 -2.42 0.70 -5.07
CA LEU A 4 -0.99 0.86 -4.86
C LEU A 4 -0.38 -0.45 -4.35
N ILE A 5 0.67 -0.92 -5.01
CA ILE A 5 1.50 -2.04 -4.56
C ILE A 5 2.81 -1.45 -4.02
N ALA A 6 2.98 -1.52 -2.69
CA ALA A 6 4.16 -1.05 -1.97
C ALA A 6 5.01 -2.25 -1.53
N GLU A 7 5.81 -2.80 -2.45
CA GLU A 7 6.45 -4.11 -2.27
C GLU A 7 7.78 -4.20 -3.05
N ALA A 8 8.76 -4.96 -2.56
CA ALA A 8 10.06 -5.08 -3.24
C ALA A 8 9.95 -5.81 -4.60
N GLU A 9 9.27 -6.95 -4.65
CA GLU A 9 8.85 -7.70 -5.85
C GLU A 9 7.56 -7.12 -6.51
N HIS A 10 7.27 -5.82 -6.35
CA HIS A 10 6.10 -5.13 -6.93
C HIS A 10 5.79 -5.49 -8.39
N THR A 11 6.79 -5.65 -9.27
CA THR A 11 6.59 -6.09 -10.67
C THR A 11 5.88 -7.43 -10.76
N ARG A 12 6.29 -8.40 -9.95
CA ARG A 12 5.71 -9.75 -9.91
C ARG A 12 4.26 -9.71 -9.42
N TYR A 13 3.98 -8.90 -8.40
CA TYR A 13 2.61 -8.72 -7.92
C TYR A 13 1.73 -8.04 -8.98
N ALA A 14 2.23 -7.03 -9.69
CA ALA A 14 1.50 -6.37 -10.76
C ALA A 14 1.16 -7.35 -11.90
N GLU A 15 2.10 -8.20 -12.30
CA GLU A 15 1.88 -9.25 -13.32
C GLU A 15 0.82 -10.27 -12.89
N LEU A 16 0.87 -10.73 -11.64
CA LEU A 16 -0.11 -11.68 -11.10
C LEU A 16 -1.52 -11.08 -10.99
N LEU A 17 -1.61 -9.78 -10.71
CA LEU A 17 -2.88 -9.09 -10.54
C LEU A 17 -3.47 -8.58 -11.85
N ALA A 18 -2.67 -8.34 -12.89
CA ALA A 18 -3.13 -7.82 -14.18
C ALA A 18 -4.35 -8.57 -14.78
N PRO A 19 -4.44 -9.92 -14.72
CA PRO A 19 -5.60 -10.64 -15.23
C PRO A 19 -6.88 -10.44 -14.39
N ALA A 20 -6.72 -10.17 -13.09
CA ALA A 20 -7.83 -10.06 -12.13
C ALA A 20 -8.32 -8.61 -11.93
N THR A 21 -7.55 -7.62 -12.41
CA THR A 21 -7.73 -6.19 -12.15
C THR A 21 -8.27 -5.42 -13.35
N GLY A 22 -9.08 -6.04 -14.21
CA GLY A 22 -9.56 -5.42 -15.48
C GLY A 22 -10.27 -4.06 -15.37
N HIS A 23 -10.65 -3.63 -14.16
CA HIS A 23 -11.22 -2.29 -13.87
C HIS A 23 -10.45 -1.50 -12.80
N ILE A 24 -9.33 -2.03 -12.30
CA ILE A 24 -8.51 -1.44 -11.24
C ILE A 24 -7.18 -1.02 -11.87
N GLU A 25 -6.88 0.26 -11.80
CA GLU A 25 -5.58 0.77 -12.23
C GLU A 25 -4.53 0.44 -11.15
N VAL A 26 -3.50 -0.32 -11.54
CA VAL A 26 -2.44 -0.76 -10.64
C VAL A 26 -1.23 0.17 -10.77
N ARG A 27 -0.80 0.74 -9.64
CA ARG A 27 0.48 1.45 -9.48
C ARG A 27 1.36 0.62 -8.56
N ALA A 28 2.62 0.42 -8.91
CA ALA A 28 3.49 -0.52 -8.22
C ALA A 28 4.88 0.10 -8.10
N GLU A 29 5.39 0.20 -6.88
CA GLU A 29 6.69 0.81 -6.57
C GLU A 29 7.31 0.18 -5.31
N ALA A 30 8.62 0.32 -5.17
CA ALA A 30 9.37 -0.12 -3.99
C ALA A 30 10.07 1.03 -3.25
N ASP A 31 10.35 2.15 -3.93
CA ASP A 31 10.97 3.33 -3.31
C ASP A 31 9.95 4.15 -2.51
N VAL A 32 10.30 4.51 -1.28
CA VAL A 32 9.37 5.19 -0.37
C VAL A 32 8.98 6.59 -0.87
N ASN A 33 9.87 7.32 -1.56
CA ASN A 33 9.55 8.65 -2.05
C ASN A 33 8.61 8.57 -3.26
N ALA A 34 8.85 7.62 -4.15
CA ALA A 34 7.93 7.33 -5.26
C ALA A 34 6.55 6.89 -4.73
N LEU A 35 6.52 6.06 -3.70
CA LEU A 35 5.29 5.62 -3.05
C LEU A 35 4.51 6.79 -2.42
N LEU A 36 5.17 7.70 -1.71
CA LEU A 36 4.55 8.89 -1.13
C LEU A 36 3.90 9.78 -2.22
N ALA A 37 4.55 9.94 -3.37
CA ALA A 37 4.00 10.72 -4.49
C ALA A 37 2.76 10.08 -5.13
N LEU A 38 2.57 8.76 -5.01
CA LEU A 38 1.45 8.01 -5.60
C LEU A 38 0.30 7.76 -4.61
N ALA A 39 0.57 7.82 -3.30
CA ALA A 39 -0.32 7.37 -2.24
C ALA A 39 -1.68 8.09 -2.22
N ASP A 40 -1.71 9.43 -2.39
CA ASP A 40 -2.94 10.22 -2.41
C ASP A 40 -3.87 9.87 -3.58
N GLY A 41 -3.34 9.25 -4.64
CA GLY A 41 -4.14 8.77 -5.75
C GLY A 41 -4.80 7.42 -5.48
N CYS A 42 -4.33 6.63 -4.52
CA CYS A 42 -4.66 5.20 -4.47
C CYS A 42 -5.64 4.87 -3.35
N ASP A 43 -6.79 4.29 -3.71
CA ASP A 43 -7.87 3.94 -2.79
C ASP A 43 -7.54 2.69 -1.96
N ILE A 44 -6.81 1.75 -2.56
CA ILE A 44 -6.43 0.47 -1.94
C ILE A 44 -4.92 0.37 -1.94
N TRP A 45 -4.33 -0.05 -0.83
CA TRP A 45 -2.90 -0.37 -0.74
C TRP A 45 -2.68 -1.85 -0.41
N LEU A 46 -1.74 -2.48 -1.11
CA LEU A 46 -1.21 -3.81 -0.85
C LEU A 46 0.30 -3.69 -0.69
N GLY A 47 0.90 -4.18 0.40
CA GLY A 47 2.34 -4.04 0.52
C GLY A 47 2.97 -4.54 1.80
N GLN A 48 4.28 -4.34 1.89
CA GLN A 48 5.06 -4.66 3.09
C GLN A 48 4.66 -3.71 4.23
N PRO A 49 4.48 -4.21 5.47
CA PRO A 49 4.11 -3.41 6.63
C PRO A 49 4.97 -2.15 6.82
N ASP A 50 6.27 -2.23 6.61
CA ASP A 50 7.19 -1.11 6.84
C ASP A 50 6.98 0.03 5.84
N LEU A 51 6.78 -0.30 4.55
CA LEU A 51 6.47 0.67 3.50
C LEU A 51 5.08 1.29 3.72
N LEU A 52 4.09 0.47 4.05
CA LEU A 52 2.74 0.94 4.35
C LEU A 52 2.72 1.84 5.60
N ALA A 53 3.48 1.51 6.64
CA ALA A 53 3.63 2.36 7.82
C ALA A 53 4.29 3.69 7.48
N ALA A 54 5.29 3.72 6.60
CA ALA A 54 5.91 4.96 6.13
C ALA A 54 4.89 5.86 5.40
N LEU A 55 4.03 5.30 4.56
CA LEU A 55 2.95 6.04 3.90
C LEU A 55 1.94 6.61 4.89
N LEU A 56 1.51 5.81 5.87
CA LEU A 56 0.60 6.25 6.93
C LEU A 56 1.21 7.38 7.80
N ARG A 57 2.53 7.30 8.12
CA ARG A 57 3.26 8.38 8.81
C ARG A 57 3.33 9.65 7.97
N GLY A 58 3.41 9.52 6.64
CA GLY A 58 3.33 10.63 5.71
C GLY A 58 1.97 11.35 5.70
N GLY A 59 0.97 10.84 6.44
CA GLY A 59 -0.37 11.42 6.53
C GLY A 59 -1.34 10.91 5.47
N HIS A 60 -0.88 10.05 4.56
CA HIS A 60 -1.70 9.43 3.54
C HIS A 60 -2.64 8.39 4.16
N LYS A 61 -3.85 8.24 3.59
CA LYS A 61 -4.87 7.32 4.11
C LYS A 61 -5.59 6.59 2.97
N PRO A 62 -5.46 5.27 2.85
CA PRO A 62 -6.25 4.50 1.92
C PRO A 62 -7.65 4.22 2.48
N GLN A 63 -8.57 3.82 1.61
CA GLN A 63 -9.86 3.24 2.02
C GLN A 63 -9.69 1.80 2.53
N TRP A 64 -8.75 1.04 1.95
CA TRP A 64 -8.43 -0.31 2.37
C TRP A 64 -6.92 -0.58 2.28
N LEU A 65 -6.38 -1.27 3.28
CA LEU A 65 -4.97 -1.61 3.39
C LEU A 65 -4.84 -3.11 3.67
N GLN A 66 -4.01 -3.78 2.88
CA GLN A 66 -3.68 -5.19 3.02
C GLN A 66 -2.15 -5.38 3.12
N SER A 67 -1.71 -6.05 4.17
CA SER A 67 -0.30 -6.43 4.34
C SER A 67 0.02 -7.70 3.54
N THR A 68 1.19 -7.75 2.90
CA THR A 68 1.72 -8.98 2.27
C THR A 68 2.36 -9.94 3.28
N TRP A 69 2.68 -9.47 4.49
CA TRP A 69 3.25 -10.29 5.57
C TRP A 69 2.22 -10.54 6.68
N ALA A 70 2.35 -11.67 7.36
CA ALA A 70 1.56 -11.99 8.55
C ALA A 70 1.92 -11.11 9.77
N GLY A 71 3.15 -10.59 9.83
CA GLY A 71 3.62 -9.70 10.89
C GLY A 71 3.13 -8.27 10.69
N ILE A 72 2.10 -7.85 11.44
CA ILE A 72 1.51 -6.51 11.34
C ILE A 72 2.05 -5.51 12.37
N THR A 73 3.05 -5.87 13.18
CA THR A 73 3.57 -5.03 14.27
C THR A 73 3.88 -3.58 13.85
N PRO A 74 4.49 -3.31 12.68
CA PRO A 74 4.72 -1.94 12.21
C PRO A 74 3.43 -1.13 12.04
N LEU A 75 2.32 -1.78 11.69
CA LEU A 75 0.99 -1.16 11.51
C LEU A 75 0.24 -0.94 12.83
N LEU A 76 0.75 -1.48 13.94
CA LEU A 76 0.22 -1.28 15.29
C LEU A 76 0.95 -0.15 16.04
N ALA A 77 1.91 0.51 15.40
CA ALA A 77 2.71 1.55 16.02
C ALA A 77 1.83 2.74 16.47
N ALA A 78 2.09 3.24 17.68
CA ALA A 78 1.23 4.23 18.33
C ALA A 78 1.20 5.60 17.62
N ASP A 79 2.19 5.86 16.78
CA ASP A 79 2.33 7.05 15.95
C ASP A 79 1.52 6.98 14.64
N LEU A 80 0.88 5.85 14.34
CA LEU A 80 0.04 5.69 13.15
C LEU A 80 -1.43 6.07 13.42
N PRO A 81 -2.16 6.54 12.38
CA PRO A 81 -3.59 6.79 12.48
C PRO A 81 -4.34 5.54 12.93
N ARG A 82 -5.18 5.66 13.95
CA ARG A 82 -6.10 4.58 14.36
C ARG A 82 -7.37 4.62 13.52
N ILE A 83 -7.78 3.47 13.00
CA ILE A 83 -9.09 3.30 12.38
C ILE A 83 -10.10 3.20 13.53
N THR A 84 -10.67 4.32 13.95
CA THR A 84 -11.88 4.32 14.80
C THR A 84 -13.07 4.15 13.87
N SER A 85 -13.73 2.99 13.96
CA SER A 85 -15.00 2.69 13.30
C SER A 85 -16.11 3.64 13.74
#